data_AF-A0A371PMV8-F1
#
_entry.id   AF-A0A371PMV8-F1
#
_cell.length_a   1.000
_cell.length_b   1.000
_cell.length_c   1.000
_cell.angle_alpha   90.00
_cell.angle_beta   90.00
_cell.angle_gamma   90.00
#
_symmetry.space_group_name_H-M   'P 1'
#
loop_
_entity.id
_entity.type
_entity.pdbx_description
1 polymer ?
#
loop_
_entity_poly.entity_id
_entity_poly.type
_entity_poly.pdbx_seq_one_letter_code
_entity_poly.pdbx_strand_id
1 'polypeptide(L)' 'MRKLLSLKHWQRTFALIFRLLKSRDVLIRDKLLFLVPVIVYWIVPDVLPLIPIDDIAFTMIVAEWFARRMGTKYNID' A
#
# COMPACT_ATOMS: atom_id res chain seq x y z
N MET A 1 5.08 13.73 13.52
CA MET A 1 5.20 12.33 13.99
C MET A 1 3.90 11.73 14.56
N ARG A 2 2.83 12.50 14.86
CA ARG A 2 1.54 11.96 15.36
C ARG A 2 0.59 11.35 14.29
N LYS A 3 0.90 11.48 12.99
CA LYS A 3 -0.03 11.06 11.91
C LYS A 3 -0.08 9.54 11.69
N LEU A 4 1.02 8.83 11.91
CA LEU A 4 1.14 7.37 11.73
C LEU A 4 0.28 6.56 12.71
N LEU A 5 -0.10 7.13 13.86
CA LEU A 5 -0.95 6.46 14.87
C LEU A 5 -2.41 6.91 14.77
N SER A 6 -2.75 7.79 13.83
CA SER A 6 -4.12 8.29 13.69
C SER A 6 -4.96 7.32 12.88
N LEU A 7 -5.96 6.71 13.52
CA LEU A 7 -6.94 5.86 12.84
C LEU A 7 -7.62 6.56 11.66
N LYS A 8 -7.91 7.86 11.78
CA LYS A 8 -8.46 8.67 10.68
C LYS A 8 -7.51 8.76 9.49
N HIS A 9 -6.20 8.81 9.73
CA HIS A 9 -5.21 8.82 8.67
C HIS A 9 -5.21 7.49 7.92
N TRP A 10 -5.11 6.38 8.65
CA TRP A 10 -5.16 5.04 8.05
C TRP A 10 -6.46 4.77 7.30
N GLN A 11 -7.61 5.17 7.84
CA GLN A 11 -8.89 5.05 7.16
C GLN A 11 -8.90 5.79 5.81
N ARG A 12 -8.36 7.01 5.76
CA ARG A 12 -8.24 7.77 4.50
C ARG A 12 -7.25 7.12 3.54
N THR A 13 -6.10 6.68 4.03
CA THR A 13 -5.07 5.99 3.24
C THR A 13 -5.67 4.76 2.56
N PHE A 14 -6.33 3.87 3.31
CA PHE A 14 -6.96 2.68 2.74
C PHE A 14 -8.10 3.02 1.77
N ALA A 15 -8.93 4.01 2.08
CA ALA A 15 -10.00 4.46 1.18
C ALA A 15 -9.44 5.01 -0.14
N LEU A 16 -8.34 5.77 -0.08
CA LEU A 16 -7.65 6.33 -1.24
C LEU A 16 -7.04 5.20 -2.10
N ILE A 17 -6.37 4.23 -1.48
CA ILE A 17 -5.83 3.06 -2.18
C ILE A 17 -6.95 2.29 -2.89
N PHE A 18 -8.05 2.03 -2.19
CA PHE A 18 -9.20 1.32 -2.79
C PHE A 18 -9.80 2.10 -3.96
N ARG A 19 -9.93 3.43 -3.82
CA ARG A 19 -10.40 4.32 -4.90
C ARG A 19 -9.45 4.30 -6.10
N LEU A 20 -8.14 4.34 -5.88
CA LEU A 20 -7.13 4.27 -6.95
C LEU A 20 -7.13 2.92 -7.67
N LEU A 21 -7.25 1.81 -6.94
CA LEU A 21 -7.32 0.48 -7.53
C LEU A 21 -8.59 0.30 -8.37
N LYS A 22 -9.73 0.83 -7.91
CA LYS A 22 -11.00 0.79 -8.64
C LYS A 22 -11.07 1.78 -9.82
N SER A 23 -10.35 2.91 -9.74
CA SER A 23 -10.37 3.94 -10.77
C SER A 23 -9.87 3.42 -12.11
N ARG A 24 -10.56 3.78 -13.21
CA ARG A 24 -10.14 3.50 -14.58
C ARG A 24 -9.08 4.48 -15.09
N ASP A 25 -9.00 5.67 -14.51
CA ASP A 25 -8.06 6.73 -14.91
C ASP A 25 -6.63 6.48 -14.42
N VAL A 26 -6.46 5.54 -13.48
CA VAL A 26 -5.15 5.15 -12.96
C VAL A 26 -4.54 4.07 -13.85
N LEU A 27 -3.34 4.35 -14.36
CA LEU A 27 -2.61 3.41 -15.20
C LEU A 27 -2.40 2.07 -14.46
N ILE A 28 -2.57 0.96 -15.17
CA ILE A 28 -2.38 -0.40 -14.61
C ILE A 28 -0.98 -0.55 -14.00
N ARG A 29 0.04 0.06 -14.63
CA ARG A 29 1.42 0.07 -14.11
C ARG A 29 1.52 0.67 -12.70
N ASP A 30 0.73 1.69 -12.40
CA ASP A 30 0.72 2.26 -11.05
C ASP A 30 0.03 1.34 -10.06
N LYS A 31 -1.04 0.65 -10.46
CA LYS A 31 -1.68 -0.37 -9.60
C LYS A 31 -0.72 -1.51 -9.28
N LEU A 32 0.13 -1.89 -10.23
CA LEU A 32 1.17 -2.91 -10.02
C LEU A 32 2.22 -2.48 -8.99
N LEU A 33 2.47 -1.18 -8.79
CA LEU A 33 3.41 -0.73 -7.74
C LEU A 33 2.92 -1.05 -6.33
N PHE A 34 1.61 -1.19 -6.12
CA PHE A 34 1.06 -1.68 -4.85
C PHE A 34 0.95 -3.22 -4.84
N LEU A 35 0.49 -3.79 -5.94
CA LEU A 35 0.19 -5.23 -6.01
C LEU A 35 1.45 -6.10 -6.03
N VAL A 36 2.51 -5.70 -6.74
CA VAL A 36 3.75 -6.48 -6.89
C VAL A 36 4.45 -6.69 -5.54
N PRO A 37 4.70 -5.65 -4.70
CA PRO A 37 5.30 -5.86 -3.39
C PRO A 37 4.50 -6.83 -2.52
N VAL A 38 3.16 -6.71 -2.53
CA VAL A 38 2.26 -7.57 -1.75
C VAL A 38 2.33 -9.02 -2.25
N ILE A 39 2.27 -9.26 -3.55
CA ILE A 39 2.38 -10.61 -4.14
C ILE A 39 3.76 -11.21 -3.86
N VAL A 40 4.83 -10.44 -4.08
CA VAL A 40 6.20 -10.90 -3.79
C VAL A 40 6.29 -11.32 -2.34
N TYR A 41 5.84 -10.48 -1.42
CA TYR A 41 5.83 -10.79 0.00
C TYR A 41 5.00 -12.04 0.32
N TRP A 42 3.89 -12.27 -0.38
CA TRP A 42 3.07 -13.47 -0.15
C TRP A 42 3.71 -14.76 -0.66
N ILE A 43 4.63 -14.67 -1.63
CA ILE A 43 5.39 -15.82 -2.14
C ILE A 43 6.66 -16.05 -1.30
N VAL A 44 7.22 -15.01 -0.67
CA VAL A 44 8.39 -15.13 0.22
C VAL A 44 8.26 -16.22 1.29
N PRO A 45 7.14 -16.38 2.02
CA PRO A 45 7.03 -17.44 3.04
C PRO A 45 7.14 -18.85 2.47
N ASP A 46 6.76 -19.08 1.21
CA ASP A 46 6.97 -20.38 0.54
C ASP A 46 8.46 -20.68 0.29
N VAL A 47 9.30 -19.64 0.25
CA VAL A 47 10.75 -19.74 -0.02
C VAL A 47 11.59 -19.58 1.26
N LEU A 48 11.08 -18.87 2.26
CA LEU A 48 11.77 -18.50 3.50
C LEU A 48 10.87 -18.76 4.72
N PRO A 49 10.85 -20.00 5.26
CA PRO A 49 9.91 -20.43 6.30
C PRO A 49 10.16 -19.88 7.72
N LEU A 50 10.93 -18.79 7.88
CA LEU A 50 11.41 -18.32 9.19
C LEU A 50 11.42 -16.78 9.35
N ILE A 51 10.70 -16.03 8.53
CA ILE A 51 10.65 -14.57 8.66
C ILE A 51 9.47 -14.17 9.57
N PRO A 52 9.70 -13.65 10.80
CA PRO A 52 8.63 -13.21 11.71
C PRO A 52 8.23 -11.76 11.39
N ILE A 53 8.08 -11.41 10.12
CA ILE A 53 7.53 -10.10 9.75
C ILE A 53 6.01 -10.27 9.74
N ASP A 54 5.30 -9.49 10.54
CA ASP A 54 3.84 -9.47 10.52
C ASP A 54 3.38 -8.90 9.17
N ASP A 55 2.58 -9.64 8.40
CA ASP A 55 2.04 -9.23 7.09
C ASP A 55 1.43 -7.82 7.12
N ILE A 56 0.87 -7.46 8.28
CA ILE A 56 0.28 -6.16 8.58
C ILE A 56 1.32 -5.04 8.52
N ALA A 57 2.49 -5.20 9.14
CA ALA A 57 3.52 -4.16 9.19
C ALA A 57 4.07 -3.86 7.79
N PHE A 58 4.35 -4.90 7.00
CA PHE A 58 4.79 -4.75 5.62
C PHE A 58 3.72 -4.05 4.76
N THR A 59 2.48 -4.52 4.84
CA THR A 59 1.35 -3.95 4.11
C THR A 59 1.13 -2.48 4.47
N MET A 60 1.25 -2.11 5.75
CA MET A 60 1.12 -0.73 6.19
C MET A 60 2.21 0.18 5.60
N ILE A 61 3.47 -0.27 5.59
CA ILE A 61 4.59 0.51 5.00
C ILE A 61 4.37 0.70 3.50
N VAL A 62 4.02 -0.37 2.78
CA VAL A 62 3.73 -0.30 1.34
C VAL A 62 2.54 0.59 1.07
N ALA A 63 1.47 0.50 1.86
CA ALA A 63 0.27 1.32 1.75
C ALA A 63 0.58 2.81 1.93
N GLU A 64 1.36 3.18 2.95
CA GLU A 64 1.71 4.58 3.16
C GLU A 64 2.62 5.13 2.06
N TRP A 65 3.62 4.34 1.64
CA TRP A 65 4.48 4.72 0.52
C TRP A 65 3.70 4.91 -0.77
N PHE A 66 2.82 3.95 -1.10
CA PHE A 66 1.99 3.99 -2.30
C PHE A 66 1.02 5.16 -2.26
N ALA A 67 0.32 5.37 -1.14
CA ALA A 67 -0.62 6.48 -0.99
C ALA A 67 0.08 7.84 -1.13
N ARG A 68 1.27 8.04 -0.55
CA ARG A 68 2.05 9.27 -0.74
C ARG A 68 2.45 9.47 -2.19
N ARG A 69 3.00 8.43 -2.83
CA ARG A 69 3.45 8.49 -4.22
C ARG A 69 2.29 8.85 -5.16
N MET A 70 1.13 8.23 -4.96
CA MET A 70 -0.04 8.45 -5.80
C MET A 70 -0.74 9.76 -5.50
N GLY A 71 -0.77 10.18 -4.23
CA GLY A 71 -1.23 11.51 -3.83
C GLY A 71 -0.45 12.60 -4.55
N THR A 72 0.88 12.52 -4.59
CA THR A 72 1.72 13.46 -5.36
C THR A 72 1.51 13.34 -6.86
N LYS A 73 1.48 12.12 -7.41
CA LYS A 73 1.40 11.91 -8.87
C LYS A 73 0.06 12.33 -9.47
N TYR A 74 -1.04 12.11 -8.76
CA TYR A 74 -2.39 12.42 -9.22
C TYR A 74 -2.99 13.67 -8.54
N ASN A 75 -2.19 14.38 -7.74
CA ASN A 75 -2.57 15.57 -6.97
C ASN A 75 -3.82 15.34 -6.10
N ILE A 76 -3.83 14.23 -5.35
CA ILE A 76 -4.92 13.82 -4.45
C ILE A 76 -4.44 14.05 -3.01
N ASP A 77 -4.96 15.10 -2.36
CA ASP A 77 -4.70 15.46 -0.95
C ASP A 77 -5.67 14.79 0.05
#